data_AF-A0AAU8A9A7-F1
#
_entry.id   AF-A0AAU8A9A7-F1
#
_cell.length_a   1.000
_cell.length_b   1.000
_cell.length_c   1.000
_cell.angle_alpha   90.00
_cell.angle_beta   90.00
_cell.angle_gamma   90.00
#
_symmetry.space_group_name_H-M   'P 1'
#
loop_
_entity.id
_entity.type
_entity.pdbx_description
1 polymer ?
#
loop_
_entity_poly.entity_id
_entity_poly.type
_entity_poly.pdbx_seq_one_letter_code
_entity_poly.pdbx_strand_id
1 'polypeptide(L)'
;MKNESFAYRWRLTGRIILYAVLSLAVIPVFTLIMGTQDNILLVSMSAMGNTSGNMHFWFILWTIVFCAYFAGFMGYLLMLTRNTHSKIRGFVYFAIAVLIVGNIIPFLPETFPGFAQLHNFCAQISSVSLAVSLMLFALTLRNSYTVLFKKTLIFVLIIWAVLIALMSLFGTRSITEMTGIILASVFLFVTLVRLYKEDNFDPVQSLKERDAQQAEEEAEKLAKRAEAVKKEYLKLEGEARRARIMADEAVRLAKHTKNR
;
A
#
# COMPACT_ATOMS: atom_id res chain seq x y z
N MET A 1 32.30 -3.56 -7.21
CA MET A 1 32.01 -3.31 -5.78
C MET A 1 31.81 -1.84 -5.40
N LYS A 2 32.72 -0.88 -5.65
CA LYS A 2 32.51 0.55 -5.26
C LYS A 2 31.28 1.21 -5.94
N ASN A 3 31.03 0.94 -7.22
CA ASN A 3 29.90 1.53 -7.97
C ASN A 3 28.52 1.00 -7.53
N GLU A 4 28.41 -0.27 -7.15
CA GLU A 4 27.12 -0.84 -6.73
C GLU A 4 26.65 -0.23 -5.41
N SER A 5 27.55 -0.10 -4.42
CA SER A 5 27.24 0.53 -3.13
C SER A 5 26.78 1.98 -3.31
N PHE A 6 27.38 2.71 -4.26
CA PHE A 6 26.97 4.07 -4.59
C PHE A 6 25.55 4.14 -5.16
N ALA A 7 25.20 3.26 -6.10
CA ALA A 7 23.86 3.21 -6.68
C ALA A 7 22.77 2.91 -5.63
N TYR A 8 23.01 1.97 -4.71
CA TYR A 8 22.09 1.69 -3.61
C TYR A 8 21.93 2.88 -2.67
N ARG A 9 23.03 3.55 -2.29
CA ARG A 9 22.99 4.76 -1.45
C ARG A 9 22.20 5.88 -2.12
N TRP A 10 22.41 6.11 -3.42
CA TRP A 10 21.65 7.10 -4.18
C TRP A 10 20.15 6.81 -4.20
N ARG A 11 19.75 5.55 -4.44
CA ARG A 11 18.34 5.13 -4.38
C ARG A 11 17.73 5.35 -3.00
N LEU A 12 18.49 5.05 -1.93
CA LEU A 12 18.03 5.26 -0.55
C LEU A 12 17.85 6.75 -0.24
N THR A 13 18.84 7.59 -0.56
CA THR A 13 18.76 9.04 -0.37
C THR A 13 17.59 9.64 -1.16
N GLY A 14 17.42 9.24 -2.42
CA GLY A 14 16.28 9.68 -3.24
C GLY A 14 14.93 9.30 -2.62
N ARG A 15 14.79 8.08 -2.08
CA ARG A 15 13.57 7.67 -1.38
C ARG A 15 13.35 8.41 -0.07
N ILE A 16 14.40 8.69 0.71
CA ILE A 16 14.30 9.50 1.93
C ILE A 16 13.80 10.91 1.60
N ILE A 17 14.39 11.56 0.59
CA ILE A 17 13.98 12.91 0.15
C ILE A 17 12.53 12.89 -0.33
N LEU A 18 12.16 11.92 -1.16
CA LEU A 18 10.79 11.76 -1.64
C LEU A 18 9.81 11.65 -0.48
N TYR A 19 10.04 10.74 0.47
CA TYR A 19 9.16 10.58 1.61
C TYR A 19 9.20 11.78 2.56
N ALA A 20 10.32 12.49 2.70
CA ALA A 20 10.39 13.74 3.46
C ALA A 20 9.46 14.80 2.86
N VAL A 21 9.54 15.02 1.55
CA VAL A 21 8.72 15.99 0.83
C VAL A 21 7.24 15.61 0.91
N LEU A 22 6.90 14.32 0.73
CA LEU A 22 5.52 13.87 0.85
C LEU A 22 4.97 14.04 2.27
N SER A 23 5.72 13.64 3.30
CA SER A 23 5.26 13.64 4.69
C SER A 23 5.22 15.01 5.34
N LEU A 24 6.11 15.94 4.95
CA LEU A 24 6.24 17.24 5.59
C LEU A 24 5.66 18.39 4.77
N ALA A 25 5.51 18.22 3.45
CA ALA A 25 4.97 19.25 2.57
C ALA A 25 3.70 18.79 1.89
N VAL A 26 3.77 17.85 0.94
CA VAL A 26 2.66 17.56 0.02
C VAL A 26 1.40 17.10 0.76
N ILE A 27 1.50 16.07 1.60
CA ILE A 27 0.32 15.54 2.31
C ILE A 27 -0.21 16.55 3.33
N PRO A 28 0.60 17.14 4.24
CA PRO A 28 0.09 18.12 5.19
C PRO A 28 -0.52 19.36 4.52
N VAL A 29 0.15 19.95 3.53
CA VAL A 29 -0.35 21.18 2.87
C VAL A 29 -1.65 20.90 2.12
N PHE A 30 -1.72 19.80 1.37
CA PHE A 30 -2.96 19.46 0.66
C PHE A 30 -4.10 19.13 1.64
N THR A 31 -3.79 18.46 2.76
CA THR A 31 -4.77 18.18 3.82
C THR A 31 -5.29 19.46 4.47
N LEU A 32 -4.41 20.43 4.75
CA LEU A 32 -4.80 21.74 5.29
C LEU A 32 -5.68 22.50 4.30
N ILE A 33 -5.24 22.60 3.03
CA ILE A 33 -6.03 23.28 1.98
C ILE A 33 -7.43 22.69 1.92
N MET A 34 -7.58 21.36 1.90
CA MET A 34 -8.89 20.71 1.82
C MET A 34 -9.70 20.86 3.12
N GLY A 35 -9.05 20.74 4.28
CA GLY A 35 -9.73 20.72 5.57
C GLY A 35 -9.98 22.08 6.20
N THR A 36 -9.52 23.19 5.61
CA THR A 36 -9.78 24.56 6.09
C THR A 36 -10.70 25.37 5.16
N GLN A 37 -11.43 24.71 4.26
CA GLN A 37 -12.38 25.38 3.35
C GLN A 37 -13.61 25.94 4.06
N ASP A 38 -13.93 25.42 5.25
CA ASP A 38 -15.04 25.87 6.10
C ASP A 38 -14.62 25.76 7.58
N ASN A 39 -15.56 25.93 8.51
CA ASN A 39 -15.30 25.85 9.94
C ASN A 39 -14.82 24.45 10.35
N ILE A 40 -13.52 24.37 10.67
CA ILE A 40 -12.80 23.14 11.00
C ILE A 40 -13.35 22.40 12.24
N LEU A 41 -14.07 23.11 13.11
CA LEU A 41 -14.66 22.57 14.33
C LEU A 41 -16.08 22.03 14.11
N LEU A 42 -16.74 22.47 13.02
CA LEU A 42 -18.14 22.17 12.75
C LEU A 42 -18.34 21.24 11.57
N VAL A 43 -17.43 21.20 10.60
CA VAL A 43 -17.61 20.44 9.36
C VAL A 43 -16.51 19.39 9.22
N SER A 44 -16.85 18.19 8.72
CA SER A 44 -15.86 17.15 8.39
C SER A 44 -15.13 17.48 7.09
N MET A 45 -13.92 16.95 6.91
CA MET A 45 -13.15 17.15 5.67
C MET A 45 -13.89 16.53 4.48
N SER A 46 -14.59 15.41 4.69
CA SER A 46 -15.46 14.79 3.67
C SER A 46 -16.64 15.67 3.27
N ALA A 47 -17.26 16.37 4.23
CA ALA A 47 -18.34 17.31 3.92
C ALA A 47 -17.82 18.53 3.17
N MET A 48 -16.67 19.09 3.57
CA MET A 48 -16.00 20.17 2.83
C MET A 48 -15.66 19.73 1.39
N GLY A 49 -15.18 18.51 1.23
CA GLY A 49 -14.91 17.89 -0.06
C GLY A 49 -16.14 17.67 -0.93
N ASN A 50 -17.37 17.68 -0.39
CA ASN A 50 -18.60 17.48 -1.16
C ASN A 50 -19.40 18.76 -1.41
N THR A 51 -18.82 19.93 -1.11
CA THR A 51 -19.47 21.25 -1.32
C THR A 51 -19.71 21.59 -2.79
N SER A 52 -18.89 21.07 -3.70
CA SER A 52 -19.04 21.25 -5.16
C SER A 52 -18.44 20.07 -5.92
N GLY A 53 -18.82 19.88 -7.19
CA GLY A 53 -18.27 18.81 -8.03
C GLY A 53 -16.75 18.88 -8.19
N ASN A 54 -16.20 20.10 -8.31
CA ASN A 54 -14.76 20.31 -8.38
C ASN A 54 -14.06 19.93 -7.06
N MET A 55 -14.62 20.33 -5.91
CA MET A 55 -14.07 19.95 -4.61
C MET A 55 -14.12 18.44 -4.37
N HIS A 56 -15.18 17.77 -4.86
CA HIS A 56 -15.31 16.32 -4.72
C HIS A 56 -14.24 15.59 -5.52
N PHE A 57 -13.97 16.06 -6.74
CA PHE A 57 -12.85 15.57 -7.53
C PHE A 57 -11.50 15.75 -6.81
N TRP A 58 -11.24 16.93 -6.24
CA TRP A 58 -10.00 17.19 -5.48
C TRP A 58 -9.89 16.30 -4.24
N PHE A 59 -10.99 16.02 -3.57
CA PHE A 59 -11.04 15.11 -2.42
C PHE A 59 -10.71 13.66 -2.79
N ILE A 60 -11.23 13.17 -3.92
CA ILE A 60 -10.90 11.84 -4.44
C ILE A 60 -9.41 11.78 -4.83
N LEU A 61 -8.92 12.80 -5.54
CA LEU A 61 -7.51 12.87 -5.94
C LEU A 61 -6.59 12.87 -4.71
N TRP A 62 -6.91 13.69 -3.71
CA TRP A 62 -6.20 13.72 -2.43
C TRP A 62 -6.20 12.34 -1.76
N THR A 63 -7.36 11.64 -1.74
CA THR A 63 -7.48 10.30 -1.17
C THR A 63 -6.54 9.32 -1.87
N ILE A 64 -6.52 9.30 -3.20
CA ILE A 64 -5.65 8.40 -3.98
C ILE A 64 -4.17 8.68 -3.68
N VAL A 65 -3.79 9.97 -3.65
CA VAL A 65 -2.42 10.40 -3.35
C VAL A 65 -2.03 9.98 -1.93
N PHE A 66 -2.88 10.23 -0.93
CA PHE A 66 -2.64 9.84 0.46
C PHE A 66 -2.53 8.32 0.62
N CYS A 67 -3.43 7.56 0.00
CA CYS A 67 -3.40 6.10 0.03
C CYS A 67 -2.11 5.54 -0.60
N ALA A 68 -1.73 6.03 -1.78
CA ALA A 68 -0.50 5.62 -2.44
C ALA A 68 0.73 5.96 -1.61
N TYR A 69 0.78 7.17 -1.03
CA TYR A 69 1.81 7.60 -0.10
C TYR A 69 1.90 6.68 1.11
N PHE A 70 0.77 6.41 1.80
CA PHE A 70 0.77 5.65 3.03
C PHE A 70 1.17 4.18 2.79
N ALA A 71 0.61 3.53 1.77
CA ALA A 71 1.01 2.16 1.38
C ALA A 71 2.48 2.10 0.98
N GLY A 72 2.93 3.05 0.14
CA GLY A 72 4.31 3.10 -0.33
C GLY A 72 5.29 3.28 0.82
N PHE A 73 5.03 4.24 1.70
CA PHE A 73 5.93 4.56 2.81
C PHE A 73 5.93 3.46 3.88
N MET A 74 4.76 2.95 4.26
CA MET A 74 4.68 1.81 5.17
C MET A 74 5.38 0.57 4.59
N GLY A 75 5.16 0.29 3.31
CA GLY A 75 5.81 -0.80 2.59
C GLY A 75 7.34 -0.64 2.58
N TYR A 76 7.82 0.59 2.41
CA TYR A 76 9.25 0.92 2.46
C TYR A 76 9.85 0.74 3.85
N LEU A 77 9.16 1.18 4.91
CA LEU A 77 9.61 0.97 6.30
C LEU A 77 9.68 -0.51 6.65
N LEU A 78 8.64 -1.29 6.31
CA LEU A 78 8.61 -2.75 6.50
C LEU A 78 9.73 -3.46 5.73
N MET A 79 10.04 -3.00 4.52
CA MET A 79 11.16 -3.51 3.72
C MET A 79 12.49 -3.22 4.41
N LEU A 80 12.72 -1.97 4.86
CA LEU A 80 13.97 -1.59 5.52
C LEU A 80 14.21 -2.37 6.81
N THR A 81 13.16 -2.59 7.61
CA THR A 81 13.25 -3.34 8.87
C THR A 81 13.26 -4.85 8.69
N ARG A 82 13.27 -5.35 7.45
CA ARG A 82 13.19 -6.77 7.08
C ARG A 82 11.96 -7.49 7.65
N ASN A 83 10.96 -6.72 8.07
CA ASN A 83 9.70 -7.22 8.59
C ASN A 83 8.66 -7.18 7.47
N THR A 84 8.78 -8.11 6.51
CA THR A 84 7.82 -8.26 5.41
C THR A 84 6.60 -9.10 5.83
N HIS A 85 6.12 -8.93 7.05
CA HIS A 85 4.95 -9.66 7.53
C HIS A 85 3.74 -9.36 6.63
N SER A 86 3.30 -10.38 5.91
CA SER A 86 2.17 -10.31 4.96
C SER A 86 0.91 -9.76 5.61
N LYS A 87 0.71 -10.04 6.91
CA LYS A 87 -0.45 -9.58 7.69
C LYS A 87 -0.53 -8.06 7.80
N ILE A 88 0.59 -7.37 8.06
CA ILE A 88 0.60 -5.90 8.20
C ILE A 88 0.29 -5.25 6.85
N ARG A 89 0.92 -5.75 5.78
CA ARG A 89 0.63 -5.29 4.40
C ARG A 89 -0.83 -5.51 4.02
N GLY A 90 -1.37 -6.70 4.31
CA GLY A 90 -2.79 -7.01 4.08
C GLY A 90 -3.71 -6.04 4.81
N PHE A 91 -3.39 -5.71 6.06
CA PHE A 91 -4.19 -4.77 6.85
C PHE A 91 -4.10 -3.33 6.32
N VAL A 92 -2.91 -2.89 5.87
CA VAL A 92 -2.74 -1.58 5.21
C VAL A 92 -3.53 -1.51 3.90
N TYR A 93 -3.47 -2.55 3.06
CA TYR A 93 -4.23 -2.58 1.81
C TYR A 93 -5.74 -2.64 2.03
N PHE A 94 -6.19 -3.38 3.05
CA PHE A 94 -7.59 -3.38 3.47
C PHE A 94 -8.03 -1.96 3.88
N ALA A 95 -7.28 -1.30 4.76
CA ALA A 95 -7.58 0.05 5.21
C ALA A 95 -7.70 1.04 4.04
N ILE A 96 -6.77 0.95 3.08
CA ILE A 96 -6.74 1.80 1.88
C ILE A 96 -7.92 1.52 0.96
N ALA A 97 -8.24 0.24 0.71
CA ALA A 97 -9.37 -0.11 -0.14
C ALA A 97 -10.69 0.42 0.44
N VAL A 98 -10.88 0.25 1.76
CA VAL A 98 -12.06 0.78 2.45
C VAL A 98 -12.10 2.30 2.41
N LEU A 99 -10.95 2.99 2.58
CA LEU A 99 -10.88 4.44 2.50
C LEU A 99 -11.24 4.98 1.11
N ILE A 100 -10.70 4.36 0.05
CA ILE A 100 -10.99 4.74 -1.34
C ILE A 100 -12.48 4.54 -1.64
N VAL A 101 -13.04 3.39 -1.28
CA VAL A 101 -14.47 3.12 -1.47
C VAL A 101 -15.32 4.14 -0.71
N GLY A 102 -14.98 4.43 0.54
CA GLY A 102 -15.66 5.44 1.34
C GLY A 102 -15.66 6.81 0.68
N ASN A 103 -14.49 7.28 0.24
CA ASN A 103 -14.32 8.65 -0.26
C ASN A 103 -14.80 8.87 -1.70
N ILE A 104 -14.97 7.80 -2.50
CA ILE A 104 -15.66 7.87 -3.80
C ILE A 104 -17.16 8.09 -3.61
N ILE A 105 -17.74 7.56 -2.53
CA ILE A 105 -19.15 7.76 -2.23
C ILE A 105 -19.33 9.19 -1.70
N PRO A 106 -20.15 10.04 -2.36
CA PRO A 106 -20.32 11.42 -1.95
C PRO A 106 -21.01 11.50 -0.59
N PHE A 107 -20.47 12.35 0.29
CA PHE A 107 -21.01 12.59 1.62
C PHE A 107 -22.04 13.72 1.56
N LEU A 108 -23.30 13.36 1.31
CA LEU A 108 -24.44 14.27 1.24
C LEU A 108 -25.53 13.81 2.22
N PRO A 109 -25.39 14.07 3.53
CA PRO A 109 -26.28 13.53 4.55
C PRO A 109 -27.73 13.97 4.41
N GLU A 110 -27.98 15.17 3.88
CA GLU A 110 -29.33 15.69 3.67
C GLU A 110 -30.01 15.11 2.41
N THR A 111 -29.24 14.77 1.38
CA THR A 111 -29.78 14.26 0.11
C THR A 111 -29.82 12.73 0.06
N PHE A 112 -28.78 12.06 0.55
CA PHE A 112 -28.62 10.61 0.51
C PHE A 112 -28.11 10.07 1.86
N PRO A 113 -28.98 9.99 2.89
CA PRO A 113 -28.58 9.62 4.25
C PRO A 113 -27.96 8.23 4.35
N GLY A 114 -28.43 7.27 3.54
CA GLY A 114 -27.86 5.91 3.51
C GLY A 114 -26.40 5.88 3.01
N PHE A 115 -26.08 6.68 2.00
CA PHE A 115 -24.70 6.79 1.50
C PHE A 115 -23.79 7.53 2.49
N ALA A 116 -24.30 8.54 3.19
CA ALA A 116 -23.56 9.20 4.25
C ALA A 116 -23.24 8.26 5.43
N GLN A 117 -24.15 7.36 5.81
CA GLN A 117 -23.89 6.33 6.81
C GLN A 117 -22.82 5.34 6.37
N LEU A 118 -22.90 4.86 5.12
CA LEU A 118 -21.89 3.96 4.55
C LEU A 118 -20.51 4.63 4.47
N HIS A 119 -20.46 5.89 4.02
CA HIS A 119 -19.24 6.69 4.01
C HIS A 119 -18.62 6.79 5.40
N ASN A 120 -19.41 7.15 6.41
CA ASN A 120 -18.93 7.26 7.79
C ASN A 120 -18.42 5.91 8.34
N PHE A 121 -19.11 4.82 8.05
CA PHE A 121 -18.68 3.48 8.44
C PHE A 121 -17.34 3.11 7.79
N CYS A 122 -17.18 3.35 6.48
CA CYS A 122 -15.92 3.14 5.77
C CYS A 122 -14.80 4.03 6.33
N ALA A 123 -15.08 5.31 6.61
CA ALA A 123 -14.12 6.25 7.18
C ALA A 123 -13.65 5.82 8.57
N GLN A 124 -14.56 5.32 9.42
CA GLN A 124 -14.22 4.81 10.75
C GLN A 124 -13.37 3.53 10.68
N ILE A 125 -13.79 2.54 9.89
CA ILE A 125 -13.05 1.28 9.73
C ILE A 125 -11.66 1.54 9.17
N SER A 126 -11.55 2.33 8.10
CA SER A 126 -10.26 2.66 7.51
C SER A 126 -9.36 3.41 8.49
N SER A 127 -9.88 4.38 9.25
CA SER A 127 -9.11 5.12 10.25
C SER A 127 -8.59 4.23 11.38
N VAL A 128 -9.45 3.36 11.94
CA VAL A 128 -9.05 2.38 12.97
C VAL A 128 -8.02 1.41 12.40
N SER A 129 -8.22 0.95 11.16
CA SER A 129 -7.28 0.05 10.51
C SER A 129 -5.91 0.71 10.28
N LEU A 130 -5.87 1.96 9.82
CA LEU A 130 -4.61 2.71 9.68
C LEU A 130 -3.91 2.90 11.04
N ALA A 131 -4.66 3.27 12.08
CA ALA A 131 -4.12 3.43 13.43
C ALA A 131 -3.50 2.13 13.96
N VAL A 132 -4.21 1.01 13.79
CA VAL A 132 -3.72 -0.32 14.16
C VAL A 132 -2.53 -0.74 13.29
N SER A 133 -2.47 -0.39 12.00
CA SER A 133 -1.28 -0.61 11.16
C SER A 133 -0.04 0.08 11.74
N LEU A 134 -0.16 1.32 12.23
CA LEU A 134 0.95 2.02 12.88
C LEU A 134 1.41 1.30 14.16
N MET A 135 0.46 0.83 14.97
CA MET A 135 0.76 0.05 16.18
C MET A 135 1.45 -1.28 15.85
N LEU A 136 0.91 -2.05 14.90
CA LEU A 136 1.50 -3.30 14.46
C LEU A 136 2.91 -3.10 13.91
N PHE A 137 3.12 -2.04 13.12
CA PHE A 137 4.46 -1.67 12.67
C PHE A 137 5.39 -1.38 13.84
N ALA A 138 4.98 -0.57 14.82
CA ALA A 138 5.78 -0.32 16.01
C ALA A 138 6.16 -1.62 16.73
N LEU A 139 5.22 -2.55 16.90
CA LEU A 139 5.45 -3.86 17.52
C LEU A 139 6.47 -4.72 16.75
N THR A 140 6.58 -4.59 15.42
CA THR A 140 7.61 -5.32 14.65
C THR A 140 9.04 -4.92 15.03
N LEU A 141 9.23 -3.71 15.55
CA LEU A 141 10.54 -3.21 15.95
C LEU A 141 11.02 -3.82 17.27
N ARG A 142 10.13 -4.47 18.04
CA ARG A 142 10.39 -4.93 19.42
C ARG A 142 11.63 -5.82 19.55
N ASN A 143 11.83 -6.73 18.61
CA ASN A 143 12.89 -7.73 18.70
C ASN A 143 14.21 -7.26 18.08
N SER A 144 14.16 -6.35 17.11
CA SER A 144 15.33 -5.93 16.33
C SER A 144 15.92 -4.60 16.78
N TYR A 145 15.08 -3.68 17.31
CA TYR A 145 15.47 -2.31 17.64
C TYR A 145 14.80 -1.87 18.95
N THR A 146 15.24 -2.38 20.10
CA THR A 146 14.57 -2.16 21.40
C THR A 146 14.42 -0.69 21.79
N VAL A 147 15.42 0.15 21.50
CA VAL A 147 15.36 1.59 21.82
C VAL A 147 14.41 2.32 20.88
N LEU A 148 14.54 2.10 19.56
CA LEU A 148 13.60 2.62 18.56
C LEU A 148 12.16 2.17 18.83
N PHE A 149 11.97 0.91 19.22
CA PHE A 149 10.67 0.34 19.56
C PHE A 149 9.99 1.15 20.65
N LYS A 150 10.66 1.39 21.79
CA LYS A 150 10.08 2.18 22.89
C LYS A 150 9.69 3.59 22.43
N LYS A 151 10.58 4.26 21.70
CA LYS A 151 10.33 5.61 21.17
C LYS A 151 9.18 5.66 20.17
N THR A 152 9.04 4.63 19.34
CA THR A 152 8.00 4.52 18.31
C THR A 152 6.66 4.15 18.96
N LEU A 153 6.65 3.23 19.92
CA LEU A 153 5.47 2.84 20.69
C LEU A 153 4.89 4.02 21.46
N ILE A 154 5.74 4.74 22.21
CA ILE A 154 5.31 5.97 22.93
C ILE A 154 4.71 6.96 21.94
N PHE A 155 5.33 7.13 20.76
CA PHE A 155 4.82 8.08 19.77
C PHE A 155 3.45 7.67 19.23
N VAL A 156 3.22 6.39 18.89
CA VAL A 156 1.89 5.90 18.48
C VAL A 156 0.86 6.11 19.59
N LEU A 157 1.21 5.81 20.85
CA LEU A 157 0.30 5.99 21.98
C LEU A 157 -0.08 7.46 22.20
N ILE A 158 0.87 8.39 22.03
CA ILE A 158 0.59 9.83 22.07
C ILE A 158 -0.38 10.22 20.95
N ILE A 159 -0.14 9.76 19.72
CA ILE A 159 -1.04 10.03 18.59
C ILE A 159 -2.44 9.52 18.89
N TRP A 160 -2.58 8.29 19.39
CA TRP A 160 -3.87 7.72 19.76
C TRP A 160 -4.55 8.53 20.87
N ALA A 161 -3.81 8.92 21.92
CA ALA A 161 -4.35 9.73 23.00
C ALA A 161 -4.88 11.08 22.48
N VAL A 162 -4.12 11.75 21.61
CA VAL A 162 -4.54 13.02 20.98
C VAL A 162 -5.78 12.82 20.11
N LEU A 163 -5.80 11.77 19.28
CA LEU A 163 -6.94 11.51 18.39
C LEU A 163 -8.20 11.09 19.15
N ILE A 164 -8.07 10.30 20.21
CA ILE A 164 -9.18 9.95 21.09
C ILE A 164 -9.71 11.20 21.79
N ALA A 165 -8.82 12.07 22.30
CA ALA A 165 -9.24 13.32 22.93
C ALA A 165 -9.99 14.24 21.93
N LEU A 166 -9.45 14.43 20.72
CA LEU A 166 -10.11 15.21 19.68
C LEU A 166 -11.44 14.61 19.25
N MET A 167 -11.50 13.28 19.09
CA MET A 167 -12.74 12.58 18.77
C MET A 167 -13.80 12.73 19.87
N SER A 168 -13.40 12.68 21.15
CA SER A 168 -14.32 12.87 22.28
C SER A 168 -14.84 14.31 22.40
N LEU A 169 -14.02 15.31 22.05
CA LEU A 169 -14.38 16.72 22.16
C LEU A 169 -15.14 17.26 20.94
N PHE A 170 -14.71 16.88 19.74
CA PHE A 170 -15.21 17.45 18.48
C PHE A 170 -15.93 16.43 17.60
N GLY A 171 -15.67 15.12 17.78
CA GLY A 171 -16.16 14.07 16.90
C GLY A 171 -15.37 13.97 15.59
N THR A 172 -15.99 13.40 14.57
CA THR A 172 -15.45 13.28 13.19
C THR A 172 -15.61 14.61 12.45
N ARG A 173 -14.80 15.60 12.86
CA ARG A 173 -14.72 16.93 12.25
C ARG A 173 -13.37 17.09 11.56
N SER A 174 -13.26 18.09 10.70
CA SER A 174 -12.06 18.34 9.91
C SER A 174 -10.81 18.49 10.80
N ILE A 175 -10.90 19.16 11.96
CA ILE A 175 -9.77 19.26 12.89
C ILE A 175 -9.22 17.89 13.32
N THR A 176 -10.11 16.93 13.64
CA THR A 176 -9.74 15.58 14.06
C THR A 176 -9.11 14.81 12.89
N GLU A 177 -9.73 14.88 11.72
CA GLU A 177 -9.29 14.20 10.51
C GLU A 177 -7.92 14.71 10.04
N MET A 178 -7.78 16.03 9.86
CA MET A 178 -6.52 16.67 9.49
C MET A 178 -5.40 16.34 10.48
N THR A 179 -5.68 16.43 11.78
CA THR A 179 -4.67 16.13 12.82
C THR A 179 -4.22 14.67 12.71
N GLY A 180 -5.13 13.72 12.47
CA GLY A 180 -4.78 12.32 12.26
C GLY A 180 -3.86 12.09 11.08
N ILE A 181 -4.17 12.68 9.93
CA ILE A 181 -3.38 12.55 8.70
C ILE A 181 -1.98 13.18 8.86
N ILE A 182 -1.92 14.37 9.46
CA ILE A 182 -0.66 15.09 9.68
C ILE A 182 0.21 14.34 10.68
N LEU A 183 -0.34 13.92 11.83
CA LEU A 183 0.40 13.15 12.84
C LEU A 183 0.87 11.81 12.30
N ALA A 184 0.06 11.10 11.51
CA ALA A 184 0.47 9.87 10.85
C ALA A 184 1.64 10.13 9.88
N SER A 185 1.61 11.24 9.14
CA SER A 185 2.69 11.59 8.22
C SER A 185 4.00 11.92 8.93
N VAL A 186 3.93 12.73 9.99
CA VAL A 186 5.07 13.03 10.86
C VAL A 186 5.60 11.75 11.52
N PHE A 187 4.72 10.86 11.97
CA PHE A 187 5.09 9.59 12.56
C PHE A 187 5.95 8.73 11.62
N LEU A 188 5.51 8.53 10.39
CA LEU A 188 6.24 7.73 9.40
C LEU A 188 7.62 8.32 9.14
N PHE A 189 7.69 9.65 8.95
CA PHE A 189 8.95 10.32 8.66
C PHE A 189 9.92 10.30 9.85
N VAL A 190 9.46 10.64 11.05
CA VAL A 190 10.29 10.61 12.27
C VAL A 190 10.79 9.20 12.54
N THR A 191 9.95 8.18 12.31
CA THR A 191 10.36 6.78 12.51
C THR A 191 11.43 6.36 11.50
N LEU A 192 11.30 6.79 10.23
CA LEU A 192 12.36 6.60 9.22
C LEU A 192 13.68 7.24 9.68
N VAL A 193 13.66 8.51 10.08
CA VAL A 193 14.87 9.23 10.52
C VAL A 193 15.51 8.55 11.73
N ARG A 194 14.70 8.10 12.70
CA ARG A 194 15.21 7.39 13.88
C ARG A 194 15.79 6.02 13.51
N LEU A 195 15.17 5.30 12.56
CA LEU A 195 15.70 4.03 12.08
C LEU A 195 17.10 4.20 11.46
N TYR A 196 17.33 5.26 10.69
CA TYR A 196 18.65 5.59 10.13
C TYR A 196 19.72 5.98 11.18
N LYS A 197 19.31 6.26 12.42
CA LYS A 197 20.23 6.59 13.52
C LYS A 197 20.56 5.38 14.40
N GLU A 198 19.98 4.21 14.13
CA GLU A 198 20.30 2.99 14.90
C GLU A 198 21.63 2.40 14.41
N ASP A 199 22.55 2.12 15.33
CA ASP A 199 23.91 1.68 15.00
C ASP A 199 23.95 0.35 14.24
N ASN A 200 22.98 -0.53 14.51
CA ASN A 200 22.88 -1.87 13.92
C ASN A 200 22.07 -1.89 12.61
N PHE A 201 21.63 -0.73 12.11
CA PHE A 201 20.79 -0.64 10.92
C PHE A 201 21.64 -0.41 9.66
N ASP A 202 21.70 -1.40 8.77
CA ASP A 202 22.28 -1.26 7.43
C ASP A 202 21.18 -1.21 6.35
N PRO A 203 20.82 0.00 5.86
CA PRO A 203 19.79 0.17 4.84
C PRO A 203 20.22 -0.35 3.46
N VAL A 204 21.53 -0.37 3.16
CA VAL A 204 22.04 -0.89 1.88
C VAL A 204 21.87 -2.40 1.84
N GLN A 205 22.20 -3.07 2.93
CA GLN A 205 22.03 -4.51 3.04
C GLN A 205 20.55 -4.91 2.96
N SER A 206 19.64 -4.22 3.65
CA SER A 206 18.20 -4.49 3.54
C SER A 206 17.67 -4.31 2.11
N LEU A 207 18.18 -3.34 1.35
CA LEU A 207 17.77 -3.12 -0.03
C LEU A 207 18.31 -4.21 -0.97
N LYS A 208 19.55 -4.66 -0.77
CA LYS A 208 20.15 -5.78 -1.52
C LYS A 208 19.40 -7.09 -1.29
N GLU A 209 19.08 -7.41 -0.04
CA GLU A 209 18.31 -8.61 0.30
C GLU A 209 16.94 -8.59 -0.36
N ARG A 210 16.29 -7.43 -0.43
CA ARG A 210 15.01 -7.29 -1.13
C ARG A 210 15.14 -7.50 -2.64
N ASP A 211 16.12 -6.86 -3.29
CA ASP A 211 16.33 -7.01 -4.73
C ASP A 211 16.69 -8.47 -5.08
N ALA A 212 17.43 -9.18 -4.22
CA ALA A 212 17.72 -10.60 -4.37
C ALA A 212 16.46 -11.48 -4.24
N GLN A 213 15.62 -11.25 -3.22
CA GLN A 213 14.34 -11.95 -3.06
C GLN A 213 13.41 -11.74 -4.26
N GLN A 214 13.37 -10.52 -4.80
CA GLN A 214 12.54 -10.23 -5.98
C GLN A 214 13.03 -10.97 -7.22
N ALA A 215 14.35 -11.04 -7.44
CA ALA A 215 14.92 -11.81 -8.54
C ALA A 215 14.60 -13.31 -8.40
N GLU A 216 14.61 -13.86 -7.18
CA GLU A 216 14.23 -15.25 -6.92
C GLU A 216 12.73 -15.51 -7.18
N GLU A 217 11.84 -14.65 -6.68
CA GLU A 217 10.40 -14.74 -6.93
C GLU A 217 10.07 -14.64 -8.45
N GLU A 218 10.79 -13.78 -9.18
CA GLU A 218 10.63 -13.63 -10.62
C GLU A 218 11.14 -14.86 -11.38
N ALA A 219 12.31 -15.38 -11.00
CA ALA A 219 12.85 -16.61 -11.57
C ALA A 219 11.90 -17.80 -11.36
N GLU A 220 11.32 -17.94 -10.17
CA GLU A 220 10.35 -19.00 -9.88
C GLU A 220 9.07 -18.86 -10.72
N LYS A 221 8.54 -17.64 -10.87
CA LYS A 221 7.38 -17.37 -11.75
C LYS A 221 7.69 -17.70 -13.21
N LEU A 222 8.87 -17.34 -13.69
CA LEU A 222 9.31 -17.66 -15.05
C LEU A 222 9.49 -19.17 -15.23
N ALA A 223 10.06 -19.87 -14.25
CA ALA A 223 10.19 -21.33 -14.27
C ALA A 223 8.82 -22.02 -14.34
N LYS A 224 7.86 -21.59 -13.50
CA LYS A 224 6.47 -22.09 -13.53
C LYS A 224 5.80 -21.84 -14.89
N ARG A 225 5.99 -20.65 -15.47
CA ARG A 225 5.47 -20.33 -16.82
C ARG A 225 6.12 -21.20 -17.89
N ALA A 226 7.43 -21.39 -17.85
CA ALA A 226 8.15 -22.26 -18.79
C ALA A 226 7.69 -23.72 -18.67
N GLU A 227 7.44 -24.21 -17.45
CA GLU A 227 6.91 -25.55 -17.23
C GLU A 227 5.48 -25.71 -17.78
N ALA A 228 4.62 -24.70 -17.60
CA ALA A 228 3.28 -24.69 -18.17
C ALA A 228 3.31 -24.73 -19.71
N VAL A 229 4.16 -23.90 -20.33
CA VAL A 229 4.36 -23.88 -21.79
C VAL A 229 4.92 -25.20 -22.28
N LYS A 230 5.88 -25.81 -21.57
CA LYS A 230 6.42 -27.13 -21.93
C LYS A 230 5.35 -28.22 -21.88
N LYS A 231 4.48 -28.22 -20.86
CA LYS A 231 3.36 -29.17 -20.76
C LYS A 231 2.39 -29.00 -21.93
N GLU A 232 2.08 -27.76 -22.30
CA GLU A 232 1.22 -27.46 -23.44
C GLU A 232 1.85 -27.91 -24.78
N TYR A 233 3.14 -27.64 -24.98
CA TYR A 233 3.88 -28.11 -26.15
C TYR A 233 3.87 -29.63 -26.28
N LEU A 234 4.16 -30.36 -25.19
CA LEU A 234 4.15 -31.83 -25.19
C LEU A 234 2.76 -32.39 -25.50
N LYS A 235 1.70 -31.71 -25.07
CA LYS A 235 0.32 -32.08 -25.40
C LYS A 235 0.08 -31.93 -26.91
N LEU A 236 0.44 -30.78 -27.48
CA LEU A 236 0.30 -30.51 -28.92
C LEU A 236 1.14 -31.46 -29.77
N GLU A 237 2.37 -31.77 -29.36
CA GLU A 237 3.23 -32.75 -30.04
C GLU A 237 2.61 -34.16 -29.99
N GLY A 238 2.03 -34.54 -28.85
CA GLY A 238 1.28 -35.79 -28.70
C GLY A 238 0.06 -35.86 -29.62
N GLU A 239 -0.69 -34.77 -29.77
CA GLU A 239 -1.83 -34.67 -30.70
C GLU A 239 -1.38 -34.74 -32.16
N ALA A 240 -0.33 -34.00 -32.53
CA ALA A 240 0.25 -34.01 -33.87
C ALA A 240 0.77 -35.42 -34.26
N ARG A 241 1.38 -36.14 -33.32
CA ARG A 241 1.85 -37.51 -33.55
C ARG A 241 0.68 -38.48 -33.78
N ARG A 242 -0.42 -38.35 -33.03
CA ARG A 242 -1.63 -39.15 -33.25
C ARG A 242 -2.26 -38.85 -34.62
N ALA A 243 -2.34 -37.57 -35.00
CA ALA A 243 -2.86 -37.16 -36.30
C ALA A 243 -2.03 -37.74 -37.47
N ARG A 244 -0.69 -37.77 -37.35
CA ARG A 244 0.18 -38.41 -38.35
C ARG A 244 -0.08 -39.91 -38.49
N ILE A 245 -0.20 -40.64 -37.36
CA ILE A 245 -0.49 -42.09 -37.39
C ILE A 245 -1.84 -42.35 -38.08
N MET A 246 -2.88 -41.60 -37.73
CA MET A 246 -4.20 -41.72 -38.36
C MET A 246 -4.17 -41.41 -39.87
N ALA A 247 -3.40 -40.41 -40.28
CA ALA A 247 -3.23 -40.07 -41.70
C ALA A 247 -2.51 -41.20 -42.48
N ASP A 248 -1.44 -41.76 -41.91
CA ASP A 248 -0.71 -42.88 -42.52
C ASP A 248 -1.59 -44.14 -42.63
N GLU A 249 -2.41 -44.43 -41.63
CA GLU A 249 -3.39 -45.52 -41.66
C GLU A 249 -4.46 -45.29 -42.74
N ALA A 250 -4.99 -44.07 -42.85
CA ALA A 250 -5.94 -43.71 -43.90
C ALA A 250 -5.34 -43.86 -45.31
N VAL A 251 -4.08 -43.46 -45.51
CA VAL A 251 -3.36 -43.63 -46.78
C VAL A 251 -3.15 -45.11 -47.11
N ARG A 252 -2.81 -45.95 -46.13
CA ARG A 252 -2.69 -47.41 -46.33
C ARG A 252 -4.02 -48.03 -46.74
N LEU A 253 -5.11 -47.67 -46.06
CA LEU A 253 -6.46 -48.14 -46.39
C LEU A 253 -6.88 -47.73 -47.80
N ALA A 254 -6.60 -46.49 -48.19
CA ALA A 254 -6.88 -45.98 -49.54
C ALA A 254 -6.08 -46.70 -50.64
N LYS A 255 -4.81 -47.05 -50.38
CA LYS A 255 -4.01 -47.86 -51.31
C LYS A 255 -4.55 -49.28 -51.48
N HIS A 256 -5.03 -49.90 -50.40
CA HIS A 256 -5.63 -51.23 -50.46
C HIS A 256 -6.96 -51.26 -51.22
N THR A 257 -7.74 -50.17 -51.18
CA THR A 257 -9.00 -50.05 -51.93
C THR A 257 -8.78 -49.76 -53.42
N LYS A 258 -7.65 -49.15 -53.81
CA LYS A 258 -7.35 -48.81 -55.21
C LYS A 258 -6.74 -49.95 -56.03
N ASN A 259 -6.29 -51.03 -55.38
CA ASN A 259 -5.73 -52.24 -56.01
C ASN A 259 -6.74 -53.41 -56.12
N ARG A 260 -8.03 -53.12 -55.90
CA ARG A 260 -9.16 -54.00 -56.21
C ARG A 260 -9.92 -53.41 -57.39
#